data_AF-A0A6G0N142-F1
#
_entry.id   AF-A0A6G0N142-F1
#
_cell.length_a   1.000
_cell.length_b   1.000
_cell.length_c   1.000
_cell.angle_alpha   90.00
_cell.angle_beta   90.00
_cell.angle_gamma   90.00
#
_symmetry.space_group_name_H-M   'P 1'
#
loop_
_entity.id
_entity.type
_entity.pdbx_description
1 polymer ?
#
loop_
_entity_poly.entity_id
_entity_poly.type
_entity_poly.pdbx_seq_one_letter_code
_entity_poly.pdbx_strand_id
1 'polypeptide(L)'
;MLDKYPIQFEDAYLRGRSIECNWEAMQPSDYMHSFVIPVDLTRSPQAAITTARKAQCSPQALVDNVKAQGFVLDVVATIDPKLWKLSGRFVGALTGFHGIKSKWHMWVEDRKWLEQDWRRVESNVSLFAVQINTTGMSVDAACQRHRILANEVVSKFASSRLRTEFITQSGGGTITFENMVGGLCRGWLNDSHVDFCLRTLVSMESGIHVISSLMWDIGWPSTPKVALGDIKFVLHPVNLDESHWGIIIIRLQNAGAVLRAQVYMYEPLINECYHDGMRTVWEGIPKVKNEGGKEGLQGYMKRWHAAPMPDVKLLFQKVKWLFTPQQPDSASCGVLIVAQAHNYITGNLEQQDYTVSKNDVKVMRLRMLWVITHYSKERAISKSDAVTTSVILQKLKK
;
A
#
# COMPACT_ATOMS: atom_id res chain seq x y z
N MET A 1 -9.02 -24.78 -7.35
CA MET A 1 -10.47 -24.45 -7.37
C MET A 1 -10.79 -23.45 -8.49
N LEU A 2 -9.96 -22.42 -8.72
CA LEU A 2 -10.16 -21.45 -9.79
C LEU A 2 -9.90 -22.02 -11.20
N ASP A 3 -9.02 -23.03 -11.34
CA ASP A 3 -8.75 -23.67 -12.64
C ASP A 3 -9.83 -24.68 -13.09
N LYS A 4 -10.96 -24.76 -12.38
CA LYS A 4 -12.09 -25.61 -12.76
C LYS A 4 -12.98 -25.00 -13.85
N TYR A 5 -12.88 -23.68 -14.08
CA TYR A 5 -13.69 -23.01 -15.10
C TYR A 5 -13.08 -23.25 -16.49
N PRO A 6 -13.86 -23.69 -17.48
CA PRO A 6 -13.38 -23.85 -18.84
C PRO A 6 -12.91 -22.50 -19.40
N ILE A 7 -11.77 -22.49 -20.06
CA ILE A 7 -11.27 -21.30 -20.77
C ILE A 7 -11.82 -21.36 -22.20
N GLN A 8 -12.35 -20.25 -22.69
CA GLN A 8 -12.84 -20.09 -24.06
C GLN A 8 -12.20 -18.85 -24.69
N PHE A 9 -12.29 -18.69 -26.01
CA PHE A 9 -11.72 -17.54 -26.73
C PHE A 9 -10.18 -17.46 -26.65
N GLU A 10 -9.52 -18.62 -26.64
CA GLU A 10 -8.06 -18.70 -26.62
C GLU A 10 -7.41 -18.37 -27.96
N ASP A 11 -8.17 -18.39 -29.06
CA ASP A 11 -7.66 -18.16 -30.40
C ASP A 11 -6.97 -16.80 -30.58
N ALA A 12 -5.80 -16.81 -31.20
CA ALA A 12 -4.99 -15.61 -31.43
C ALA A 12 -5.72 -14.54 -32.26
N TYR A 13 -6.58 -14.94 -33.20
CA TYR A 13 -7.27 -14.00 -34.10
C TYR A 13 -8.17 -13.00 -33.36
N LEU A 14 -8.67 -13.36 -32.17
CA LEU A 14 -9.56 -12.51 -31.38
C LEU A 14 -8.86 -11.28 -30.80
N ARG A 15 -7.54 -11.33 -30.63
CA ARG A 15 -6.74 -10.28 -29.97
C ARG A 15 -6.58 -9.01 -30.81
N GLY A 16 -6.79 -9.10 -32.12
CA GLY A 16 -6.71 -7.96 -33.05
C GLY A 16 -8.07 -7.45 -33.55
N ARG A 17 -9.18 -8.01 -33.06
CA ARG A 17 -10.53 -7.66 -33.55
C ARG A 17 -11.03 -6.38 -32.90
N SER A 18 -11.77 -5.58 -33.68
CA SER A 18 -12.53 -4.46 -33.15
C SER A 18 -13.68 -4.98 -32.28
N ILE A 19 -13.89 -4.34 -31.15
CA ILE A 19 -14.97 -4.69 -30.21
C ILE A 19 -16.09 -3.69 -30.39
N GLU A 20 -17.24 -4.17 -30.86
CA GLU A 20 -18.45 -3.37 -30.97
C GLU A 20 -19.18 -3.37 -29.62
N CYS A 21 -19.65 -2.20 -29.19
CA CYS A 21 -20.35 -2.04 -27.91
C CYS A 21 -21.66 -1.30 -28.11
N ASN A 22 -22.78 -1.90 -27.72
CA ASN A 22 -24.11 -1.33 -27.83
C ASN A 22 -24.90 -1.54 -26.53
N TRP A 23 -25.80 -0.62 -26.22
CA TRP A 23 -26.79 -0.83 -25.17
C TRP A 23 -27.83 -1.85 -25.63
N GLU A 24 -28.05 -2.89 -24.82
CA GLU A 24 -29.06 -3.91 -25.10
C GLU A 24 -29.92 -4.14 -23.85
N ALA A 25 -31.24 -4.30 -24.06
CA ALA A 25 -32.14 -4.83 -23.06
C ALA A 25 -32.06 -6.35 -23.11
N MET A 26 -31.52 -6.97 -22.07
CA MET A 26 -31.20 -8.40 -22.06
C MET A 26 -31.59 -9.06 -20.75
N GLN A 27 -31.83 -10.38 -20.77
CA GLN A 27 -31.86 -11.15 -19.55
C GLN A 27 -30.42 -11.44 -19.10
N PRO A 28 -30.06 -11.17 -17.83
CA PRO A 28 -28.69 -11.40 -17.35
C PRO A 28 -28.18 -12.83 -17.55
N SER A 29 -29.06 -13.84 -17.48
CA SER A 29 -28.72 -15.25 -17.68
C SER A 29 -28.13 -15.54 -19.05
N ASP A 30 -28.56 -14.81 -20.08
CA ASP A 30 -28.19 -15.10 -21.47
C ASP A 30 -26.78 -14.60 -21.82
N TYR A 31 -26.24 -13.70 -20.98
CA TYR A 31 -24.96 -13.03 -21.18
C TYR A 31 -23.99 -13.22 -20.02
N MET A 32 -24.34 -14.11 -19.07
CA MET A 32 -23.50 -14.54 -17.95
C MET A 32 -23.07 -15.98 -18.19
N HIS A 33 -21.85 -16.15 -18.68
CA HIS A 33 -21.38 -17.46 -19.13
C HIS A 33 -20.69 -18.25 -18.01
N SER A 34 -20.66 -19.58 -18.15
CA SER A 34 -20.01 -20.50 -17.21
C SER A 34 -18.53 -20.78 -17.51
N PHE A 35 -17.97 -20.08 -18.50
CA PHE A 35 -16.56 -20.14 -18.89
C PHE A 35 -15.83 -18.84 -18.53
N VAL A 36 -14.51 -18.87 -18.57
CA VAL A 36 -13.65 -17.69 -18.43
C VAL A 36 -12.94 -17.37 -19.75
N ILE A 37 -12.68 -16.10 -19.98
CA ILE A 37 -11.92 -15.60 -21.13
C ILE A 37 -10.50 -15.28 -20.66
N PRO A 38 -9.45 -15.49 -21.49
CA PRO A 38 -8.09 -15.09 -21.17
C PRO A 38 -7.97 -13.65 -20.66
N VAL A 39 -7.05 -13.42 -19.72
CA VAL A 39 -6.89 -12.12 -19.03
C VAL A 39 -6.48 -11.01 -20.00
N ASP A 40 -5.62 -11.33 -20.96
CA ASP A 40 -5.17 -10.43 -22.03
C ASP A 40 -6.33 -10.01 -22.91
N LEU A 41 -7.23 -10.95 -23.24
CA LEU A 41 -8.43 -10.64 -24.00
C LEU A 41 -9.47 -9.89 -23.17
N THR A 42 -9.64 -10.18 -21.88
CA THR A 42 -10.65 -9.54 -21.00
C THR A 42 -10.46 -8.02 -20.88
N ARG A 43 -9.21 -7.52 -20.96
CA ARG A 43 -8.89 -6.10 -20.88
C ARG A 43 -9.52 -5.28 -22.01
N SER A 44 -9.59 -5.84 -23.22
CA SER A 44 -10.10 -5.12 -24.40
C SER A 44 -11.61 -4.86 -24.31
N PRO A 45 -12.49 -5.86 -24.03
CA PRO A 45 -13.91 -5.61 -23.76
C PRO A 45 -14.14 -4.69 -22.57
N GLN A 46 -13.35 -4.81 -21.50
CA GLN A 46 -13.49 -3.93 -20.33
C GLN A 46 -13.24 -2.46 -20.71
N ALA A 47 -12.19 -2.19 -21.49
CA ALA A 47 -11.88 -0.85 -21.99
C ALA A 47 -12.95 -0.35 -22.97
N ALA A 48 -13.40 -1.20 -23.90
CA ALA A 48 -14.42 -0.87 -24.88
C ALA A 48 -15.77 -0.53 -24.21
N ILE A 49 -16.22 -1.34 -23.27
CA ILE A 49 -17.44 -1.09 -22.48
C ILE A 49 -17.32 0.18 -21.65
N THR A 50 -16.17 0.41 -21.00
CA THR A 50 -15.94 1.63 -20.21
C THR A 50 -15.99 2.88 -21.09
N THR A 51 -15.44 2.80 -22.30
CA THR A 51 -15.46 3.89 -23.29
C THR A 51 -16.87 4.11 -23.83
N ALA A 52 -17.57 3.05 -24.20
CA ALA A 52 -18.95 3.12 -24.68
C ALA A 52 -19.90 3.71 -23.63
N ARG A 53 -19.76 3.33 -22.34
CA ARG A 53 -20.55 3.90 -21.24
C ARG A 53 -20.31 5.41 -21.05
N LYS A 54 -19.13 5.92 -21.40
CA LYS A 54 -18.82 7.36 -21.35
C LYS A 54 -19.28 8.11 -22.60
N ALA A 55 -19.16 7.49 -23.77
CA ALA A 55 -19.42 8.12 -25.05
C ALA A 55 -20.89 8.06 -25.48
N GLN A 56 -21.62 7.01 -25.08
CA GLN A 56 -23.01 6.80 -25.47
C GLN A 56 -23.94 7.36 -24.42
N CYS A 57 -24.97 8.12 -24.84
CA CYS A 57 -26.08 8.44 -23.96
C CYS A 57 -26.78 7.14 -23.56
N SER A 58 -26.93 6.92 -22.25
CA SER A 58 -27.74 5.81 -21.76
C SER A 58 -29.15 5.92 -22.33
N PRO A 59 -29.71 4.84 -22.89
CA PRO A 59 -31.12 4.80 -23.28
C PRO A 59 -32.04 5.11 -22.09
N GLN A 60 -33.29 5.45 -22.40
CA GLN A 60 -34.33 5.60 -21.38
C GLN A 60 -34.44 4.34 -20.52
N ALA A 61 -34.74 4.54 -19.24
CA ALA A 61 -34.92 3.44 -18.32
C ALA A 61 -36.00 2.48 -18.82
N LEU A 62 -35.78 1.18 -18.64
CA LEU A 62 -36.77 0.16 -18.97
C LEU A 62 -38.06 0.40 -18.17
N VAL A 63 -39.20 0.25 -18.85
CA VAL A 63 -40.53 0.25 -18.23
C VAL A 63 -40.67 -0.90 -17.23
N ASP A 64 -41.48 -0.70 -16.20
CA ASP A 64 -41.51 -1.60 -15.02
C ASP A 64 -41.97 -3.02 -15.34
N ASN A 65 -42.84 -3.20 -16.34
CA ASN A 65 -43.24 -4.53 -16.82
C ASN A 65 -42.07 -5.33 -17.42
N VAL A 66 -41.16 -4.66 -18.14
CA VAL A 66 -39.96 -5.29 -18.74
C VAL A 66 -38.94 -5.63 -17.65
N LYS A 67 -38.78 -4.75 -16.65
CA LYS A 67 -37.96 -5.07 -15.46
C LYS A 67 -38.53 -6.23 -14.65
N ALA A 68 -39.84 -6.30 -14.48
CA ALA A 68 -40.53 -7.38 -13.77
C ALA A 68 -40.35 -8.74 -14.47
N GLN A 69 -40.12 -8.74 -15.79
CA GLN A 69 -39.74 -9.93 -16.57
C GLN A 69 -38.25 -10.29 -16.47
N GLY A 70 -37.47 -9.55 -15.67
CA GLY A 70 -36.06 -9.85 -15.40
C GLY A 70 -35.06 -9.23 -16.39
N PHE A 71 -35.52 -8.39 -17.32
CA PHE A 71 -34.63 -7.69 -18.24
C PHE A 71 -33.89 -6.54 -17.56
N VAL A 72 -32.63 -6.38 -17.94
CA VAL A 72 -31.78 -5.26 -17.53
C VAL A 72 -31.19 -4.58 -18.75
N LEU A 73 -30.91 -3.29 -18.62
CA LEU A 73 -30.21 -2.52 -19.61
C LEU A 73 -28.72 -2.52 -19.26
N ASP A 74 -27.88 -3.02 -20.16
CA ASP A 74 -26.42 -2.98 -20.01
C ASP A 74 -25.75 -2.77 -21.38
N VAL A 75 -24.48 -2.36 -21.35
CA VAL A 75 -23.64 -2.32 -22.54
C VAL A 75 -23.12 -3.74 -22.80
N VAL A 76 -23.30 -4.21 -24.03
CA VAL A 76 -22.88 -5.53 -24.50
C VAL A 76 -21.74 -5.36 -25.49
N ALA A 77 -20.65 -6.09 -25.24
CA ALA A 77 -19.49 -6.16 -26.13
C ALA A 77 -19.59 -7.37 -27.07
N THR A 78 -19.31 -7.13 -28.35
CA THR A 78 -19.25 -8.15 -29.41
C THR A 78 -17.88 -8.10 -30.07
N ILE A 79 -17.10 -9.18 -29.94
CA ILE A 79 -15.76 -9.32 -30.56
C ILE A 79 -15.87 -9.96 -31.95
N ASP A 80 -16.78 -10.92 -32.08
CA ASP A 80 -17.15 -11.55 -33.33
C ASP A 80 -18.68 -11.79 -33.31
N PRO A 81 -19.43 -11.28 -34.29
CA PRO A 81 -20.88 -11.47 -34.35
C PRO A 81 -21.34 -12.94 -34.42
N LYS A 82 -20.46 -13.86 -34.82
CA LYS A 82 -20.73 -15.30 -34.86
C LYS A 82 -20.44 -16.01 -33.53
N LEU A 83 -19.80 -15.32 -32.60
CA LEU A 83 -19.49 -15.84 -31.27
C LEU A 83 -20.44 -15.24 -30.22
N TRP A 84 -20.11 -15.48 -28.96
CA TRP A 84 -20.89 -15.01 -27.83
C TRP A 84 -20.77 -13.51 -27.63
N LYS A 85 -21.91 -12.91 -27.28
CA LYS A 85 -21.98 -11.55 -26.77
C LYS A 85 -21.65 -11.53 -25.27
N LEU A 86 -20.96 -10.47 -24.84
CA LEU A 86 -20.45 -10.34 -23.47
C LEU A 86 -21.10 -9.15 -22.79
N SER A 87 -21.89 -9.38 -21.75
CA SER A 87 -22.43 -8.27 -20.95
C SER A 87 -21.33 -7.53 -20.20
N GLY A 88 -21.53 -6.22 -19.99
CA GLY A 88 -20.69 -5.43 -19.10
C GLY A 88 -20.58 -6.02 -17.70
N ARG A 89 -21.67 -6.61 -17.18
CA ARG A 89 -21.66 -7.37 -15.92
C ARG A 89 -20.75 -8.60 -15.96
N PHE A 90 -20.80 -9.40 -17.03
CA PHE A 90 -19.94 -10.59 -17.18
C PHE A 90 -18.47 -10.20 -17.32
N VAL A 91 -18.15 -9.18 -18.12
CA VAL A 91 -16.78 -8.66 -18.26
C VAL A 91 -16.25 -8.11 -16.93
N GLY A 92 -17.11 -7.42 -16.15
CA GLY A 92 -16.78 -7.01 -14.79
C GLY A 92 -16.51 -8.19 -13.85
N ALA A 93 -17.32 -9.26 -13.94
CA ALA A 93 -17.11 -10.49 -13.17
C ALA A 93 -15.79 -11.19 -13.55
N LEU A 94 -15.45 -11.24 -14.85
CA LEU A 94 -14.17 -11.77 -15.33
C LEU A 94 -12.98 -10.97 -14.82
N THR A 95 -13.09 -9.64 -14.80
CA THR A 95 -12.06 -8.76 -14.23
C THR A 95 -11.84 -9.06 -12.75
N GLY A 96 -12.93 -9.22 -11.98
CA GLY A 96 -12.86 -9.64 -10.58
C GLY A 96 -12.28 -11.05 -10.39
N PHE A 97 -12.66 -12.01 -11.23
CA PHE A 97 -12.12 -13.36 -11.22
C PHE A 97 -10.61 -13.38 -11.43
N HIS A 98 -10.11 -12.67 -12.45
CA HIS A 98 -8.67 -12.57 -12.73
C HIS A 98 -7.91 -11.85 -11.62
N GLY A 99 -8.52 -10.82 -11.01
CA GLY A 99 -7.97 -10.16 -9.82
C GLY A 99 -7.78 -11.14 -8.65
N ILE A 100 -8.81 -11.93 -8.33
CA ILE A 100 -8.75 -12.96 -7.27
C ILE A 100 -7.72 -14.03 -7.62
N LYS A 101 -7.66 -14.48 -8.89
CA LYS A 101 -6.69 -15.47 -9.34
C LYS A 101 -5.25 -14.96 -9.18
N SER A 102 -4.98 -13.72 -9.58
CA SER A 102 -3.69 -13.07 -9.38
C SER A 102 -3.31 -12.98 -7.90
N LYS A 103 -4.24 -12.53 -7.03
CA LYS A 103 -4.02 -12.47 -5.58
C LYS A 103 -3.78 -13.85 -4.96
N TRP A 104 -4.46 -14.89 -5.43
CA TRP A 104 -4.20 -16.26 -5.00
C TRP A 104 -2.79 -16.71 -5.35
N HIS A 105 -2.31 -16.45 -6.58
CA HIS A 105 -0.93 -16.75 -6.96
C HIS A 105 0.08 -16.00 -6.08
N MET A 106 -0.13 -14.71 -5.83
CA MET A 106 0.71 -13.92 -4.92
C MET A 106 0.72 -14.51 -3.50
N TRP A 107 -0.44 -14.93 -2.99
CA TRP A 107 -0.55 -15.58 -1.68
C TRP A 107 0.23 -16.90 -1.61
N VAL A 108 0.11 -17.76 -2.64
CA VAL A 108 0.85 -19.03 -2.71
C VAL A 108 2.35 -18.78 -2.71
N GLU A 109 2.80 -17.81 -3.49
CA GLU A 109 4.20 -17.46 -3.50
C GLU A 109 4.63 -16.92 -2.14
N ASP A 110 3.85 -16.04 -1.50
CA ASP A 110 4.21 -15.44 -0.19
C ASP A 110 4.31 -16.52 0.89
N ARG A 111 3.44 -17.52 0.83
CA ARG A 111 3.51 -18.72 1.66
C ARG A 111 4.83 -19.45 1.49
N LYS A 112 5.25 -19.73 0.26
CA LYS A 112 6.56 -20.37 -0.01
C LYS A 112 7.72 -19.57 0.58
N TRP A 113 7.67 -18.24 0.49
CA TRP A 113 8.70 -17.38 1.07
C TRP A 113 8.70 -17.44 2.61
N LEU A 114 7.52 -17.43 3.23
CA LEU A 114 7.37 -17.56 4.69
C LEU A 114 7.79 -18.96 5.19
N GLU A 115 7.62 -20.00 4.39
CA GLU A 115 7.94 -21.39 4.73
C GLU A 115 9.42 -21.76 4.50
N GLN A 116 10.25 -20.82 4.03
CA GLN A 116 11.69 -21.04 3.88
C GLN A 116 12.37 -21.37 5.22
N ASP A 117 13.59 -21.90 5.17
CA ASP A 117 14.35 -22.22 6.39
C ASP A 117 14.95 -20.98 7.05
N TRP A 118 14.15 -20.31 7.89
CA TRP A 118 14.56 -19.13 8.66
C TRP A 118 15.73 -19.36 9.61
N ARG A 119 16.08 -20.62 9.93
CA ARG A 119 17.26 -20.93 10.75
C ARG A 119 18.58 -20.57 10.05
N ARG A 120 18.54 -20.37 8.72
CA ARG A 120 19.70 -20.05 7.88
C ARG A 120 19.75 -18.57 7.46
N VAL A 121 18.83 -17.74 7.97
CA VAL A 121 18.72 -16.32 7.61
C VAL A 121 19.27 -15.48 8.75
N GLU A 122 20.60 -15.40 8.81
CA GLU A 122 21.29 -14.60 9.82
C GLU A 122 21.13 -13.11 9.54
N SER A 123 20.78 -12.34 10.59
CA SER A 123 20.64 -10.89 10.54
C SER A 123 20.65 -10.30 11.94
N ASN A 124 21.30 -9.15 12.11
CA ASN A 124 21.37 -8.40 13.36
C ASN A 124 20.55 -7.08 13.32
N VAL A 125 19.63 -6.93 12.37
CA VAL A 125 18.84 -5.70 12.21
C VAL A 125 18.06 -5.32 13.46
N SER A 126 17.96 -4.02 13.71
CA SER A 126 17.26 -3.46 14.86
C SER A 126 15.76 -3.25 14.64
N LEU A 127 15.30 -3.13 13.38
CA LEU A 127 13.92 -2.78 13.06
C LEU A 127 12.93 -3.67 13.82
N PHE A 128 12.10 -3.08 14.69
CA PHE A 128 11.11 -3.77 15.52
C PHE A 128 11.66 -4.85 16.46
N ALA A 129 12.97 -4.86 16.76
CA ALA A 129 13.60 -5.87 17.61
C ALA A 129 12.99 -5.96 19.02
N VAL A 130 12.46 -4.85 19.54
CA VAL A 130 11.76 -4.82 20.83
C VAL A 130 10.41 -5.54 20.71
N GLN A 131 9.60 -5.22 19.70
CA GLN A 131 8.24 -5.77 19.52
C GLN A 131 8.27 -7.29 19.28
N ILE A 132 9.30 -7.78 18.59
CA ILE A 132 9.44 -9.20 18.29
C ILE A 132 10.28 -9.97 19.31
N ASN A 133 10.74 -9.31 20.38
CA ASN A 133 11.61 -9.86 21.42
C ASN A 133 12.90 -10.48 20.88
N THR A 134 13.66 -9.76 20.05
CA THR A 134 15.00 -10.19 19.59
C THR A 134 16.14 -9.30 20.05
N THR A 135 15.86 -8.31 20.90
CA THR A 135 16.89 -7.40 21.42
C THR A 135 17.89 -8.20 22.28
N GLY A 136 19.18 -8.08 21.97
CA GLY A 136 20.26 -8.74 22.72
C GLY A 136 20.35 -10.26 22.56
N MET A 137 19.59 -10.86 21.64
CA MET A 137 19.69 -12.30 21.36
C MET A 137 20.97 -12.65 20.60
N SER A 138 21.48 -13.86 20.82
CA SER A 138 22.48 -14.45 19.92
C SER A 138 21.88 -14.67 18.52
N VAL A 139 22.74 -14.83 17.52
CA VAL A 139 22.32 -15.08 16.12
C VAL A 139 21.42 -16.31 16.03
N ASP A 140 21.81 -17.43 16.64
CA ASP A 140 21.01 -18.67 16.62
C ASP A 140 19.63 -18.49 17.26
N ALA A 141 19.57 -17.78 18.39
CA ALA A 141 18.31 -17.50 19.07
C ALA A 141 17.41 -16.59 18.24
N ALA A 142 18.00 -15.57 17.58
CA ALA A 142 17.28 -14.68 16.69
C ALA A 142 16.71 -15.42 15.46
N CYS A 143 17.51 -16.28 14.82
CA CYS A 143 17.07 -17.12 13.71
C CYS A 143 15.93 -18.06 14.12
N GLN A 144 16.01 -18.66 15.31
CA GLN A 144 14.93 -19.47 15.84
C GLN A 144 13.67 -18.64 16.11
N ARG A 145 13.81 -17.41 16.62
CA ARG A 145 12.68 -16.49 16.79
C ARG A 145 12.06 -16.12 15.44
N HIS A 146 12.84 -15.83 14.41
CA HIS A 146 12.34 -15.53 13.06
C HIS A 146 11.51 -16.70 12.49
N ARG A 147 11.95 -17.95 12.71
CA ARG A 147 11.14 -19.13 12.35
C ARG A 147 9.77 -19.13 13.04
N ILE A 148 9.72 -18.77 14.32
CA ILE A 148 8.47 -18.69 15.08
C ILE A 148 7.57 -17.57 14.51
N LEU A 149 8.12 -16.37 14.27
CA LEU A 149 7.38 -15.25 13.67
C LEU A 149 6.79 -15.64 12.31
N ALA A 150 7.55 -16.33 11.47
CA ALA A 150 7.09 -16.78 10.17
C ALA A 150 5.91 -17.76 10.28
N ASN A 151 5.96 -18.70 11.23
CA ASN A 151 4.85 -19.62 11.51
C ASN A 151 3.60 -18.89 12.02
N GLU A 152 3.76 -17.87 12.87
CA GLU A 152 2.67 -17.02 13.34
C GLU A 152 2.02 -16.27 12.17
N VAL A 153 2.82 -15.65 11.29
CA VAL A 153 2.34 -14.99 10.06
C VAL A 153 1.65 -15.99 9.12
N VAL A 154 2.21 -17.20 8.96
CA VAL A 154 1.60 -18.31 8.22
C VAL A 154 0.21 -18.66 8.75
N SER A 155 0.05 -18.78 10.07
CA SER A 155 -1.25 -19.01 10.71
C SER A 155 -2.23 -17.87 10.41
N LYS A 156 -1.76 -16.62 10.46
CA LYS A 156 -2.58 -15.45 10.12
C LYS A 156 -2.99 -15.44 8.65
N PHE A 157 -2.09 -15.81 7.74
CA PHE A 157 -2.37 -15.93 6.30
C PHE A 157 -3.42 -16.99 5.99
N ALA A 158 -3.51 -18.05 6.80
CA ALA A 158 -4.50 -19.12 6.64
C ALA A 158 -5.90 -18.73 7.17
N SER A 159 -5.96 -17.82 8.14
CA SER A 159 -7.22 -17.42 8.79
C SER A 159 -7.79 -16.09 8.29
N SER A 160 -6.97 -15.24 7.67
CA SER A 160 -7.39 -13.90 7.21
C SER A 160 -8.15 -13.96 5.87
N ARG A 161 -9.15 -13.11 5.75
CA ARG A 161 -9.87 -12.87 4.48
C ARG A 161 -9.21 -11.70 3.77
N LEU A 162 -9.33 -11.59 2.45
CA LEU A 162 -8.77 -10.47 1.68
C LEU A 162 -9.18 -9.10 2.24
N ARG A 163 -10.43 -8.96 2.69
CA ARG A 163 -10.97 -7.74 3.29
C ARG A 163 -10.69 -7.56 4.78
N THR A 164 -9.96 -8.48 5.42
CA THR A 164 -9.53 -8.29 6.82
C THR A 164 -8.69 -7.02 6.90
N GLU A 165 -9.02 -6.13 7.82
CA GLU A 165 -8.32 -4.84 8.00
C GLU A 165 -7.59 -4.83 9.33
N PHE A 166 -6.32 -4.45 9.28
CA PHE A 166 -5.44 -4.27 10.43
C PHE A 166 -5.31 -2.79 10.73
N ILE A 167 -5.28 -2.46 12.02
CA ILE A 167 -5.16 -1.10 12.53
C ILE A 167 -3.99 -1.05 13.50
N THR A 168 -3.09 -0.09 13.33
CA THR A 168 -1.99 0.17 14.29
C THR A 168 -2.51 0.34 15.73
N GLN A 169 -1.66 0.09 16.74
CA GLN A 169 -2.06 0.23 18.15
C GLN A 169 -2.59 1.64 18.50
N SER A 170 -2.00 2.67 17.88
CA SER A 170 -2.40 4.07 18.01
C SER A 170 -3.71 4.42 17.30
N GLY A 171 -4.25 3.51 16.47
CA GLY A 171 -5.44 3.75 15.65
C GLY A 171 -5.18 4.59 14.39
N GLY A 172 -3.96 5.09 14.19
CA GLY A 172 -3.67 6.10 13.17
C GLY A 172 -3.41 5.55 11.76
N GLY A 173 -3.08 4.27 11.62
CA GLY A 173 -2.78 3.61 10.35
C GLY A 173 -3.61 2.35 10.14
N THR A 174 -4.00 2.08 8.90
CA THR A 174 -4.84 0.95 8.50
C THR A 174 -4.31 0.28 7.23
N ILE A 175 -4.42 -1.05 7.16
CA ILE A 175 -4.04 -1.82 5.97
C ILE A 175 -4.92 -3.07 5.84
N THR A 176 -5.36 -3.39 4.63
CA THR A 176 -6.11 -4.62 4.35
C THR A 176 -5.18 -5.78 4.05
N PHE A 177 -5.58 -7.01 4.38
CA PHE A 177 -4.85 -8.23 4.05
C PHE A 177 -4.60 -8.37 2.54
N GLU A 178 -5.57 -8.00 1.70
CA GLU A 178 -5.41 -7.97 0.24
C GLU A 178 -4.22 -7.10 -0.21
N ASN A 179 -4.01 -5.96 0.45
CA ASN A 179 -2.93 -5.04 0.12
C ASN A 179 -1.56 -5.60 0.57
N MET A 180 -1.53 -6.37 1.65
CA MET A 180 -0.31 -7.01 2.15
C MET A 180 0.20 -8.13 1.22
N VAL A 181 -0.74 -8.91 0.67
CA VAL A 181 -0.44 -10.08 -0.16
C VAL A 181 0.28 -9.65 -1.45
N GLY A 182 1.48 -10.20 -1.60
CA GLY A 182 2.46 -10.01 -2.67
C GLY A 182 3.22 -8.69 -2.63
N GLY A 183 2.94 -7.82 -1.66
CA GLY A 183 3.70 -6.59 -1.42
C GLY A 183 4.89 -6.83 -0.49
N LEU A 184 4.64 -7.18 0.77
CA LEU A 184 5.69 -7.17 1.81
C LEU A 184 6.75 -8.26 1.64
N CYS A 185 6.38 -9.49 1.26
CA CYS A 185 7.34 -10.60 1.19
C CYS A 185 8.40 -10.40 0.09
N ARG A 186 8.01 -9.84 -1.07
CA ARG A 186 8.87 -9.80 -2.27
C ARG A 186 8.65 -8.61 -3.23
N GLY A 187 7.69 -7.75 -2.94
CA GLY A 187 7.31 -6.65 -3.84
C GLY A 187 7.77 -5.29 -3.35
N TRP A 188 7.40 -4.28 -4.14
CA TRP A 188 7.50 -2.87 -3.76
C TRP A 188 6.47 -2.56 -2.70
N LEU A 189 6.89 -1.85 -1.66
CA LEU A 189 5.96 -1.32 -0.69
C LEU A 189 5.20 -0.16 -1.32
N ASN A 190 3.89 -0.12 -1.10
CA ASN A 190 3.07 1.04 -1.43
C ASN A 190 2.83 1.92 -0.20
N ASP A 191 2.12 3.03 -0.39
CA ASP A 191 1.84 4.02 0.64
C ASP A 191 1.27 3.42 1.92
N SER A 192 0.33 2.47 1.83
CA SER A 192 -0.28 1.87 3.02
C SER A 192 0.71 1.02 3.83
N HIS A 193 1.66 0.36 3.18
CA HIS A 193 2.71 -0.39 3.88
C HIS A 193 3.63 0.53 4.67
N VAL A 194 4.12 1.58 3.99
CA VAL A 194 5.04 2.56 4.56
C VAL A 194 4.34 3.34 5.68
N ASP A 195 3.15 3.86 5.43
CA ASP A 195 2.36 4.61 6.41
C ASP A 195 2.02 3.75 7.64
N PHE A 196 1.58 2.50 7.47
CA PHE A 196 1.28 1.62 8.60
C PHE A 196 2.53 1.37 9.46
N CYS A 197 3.66 1.04 8.84
CA CYS A 197 4.89 0.75 9.58
C CYS A 197 5.47 1.99 10.26
N LEU A 198 5.47 3.16 9.62
CA LEU A 198 5.90 4.41 10.27
C LEU A 198 4.97 4.80 11.42
N ARG A 199 3.64 4.62 11.27
CA ARG A 199 2.68 4.87 12.36
C ARG A 199 2.77 3.86 13.48
N THR A 200 3.29 2.67 13.22
CA THR A 200 3.61 1.70 14.27
C THR A 200 4.73 2.25 15.17
N LEU A 201 5.70 3.00 14.62
CA LEU A 201 6.74 3.68 15.41
C LEU A 201 6.17 4.69 16.42
N VAL A 202 5.02 5.32 16.12
CA VAL A 202 4.34 6.25 17.05
C VAL A 202 3.90 5.55 18.34
N SER A 203 3.64 4.24 18.30
CA SER A 203 3.34 3.46 19.51
C SER A 203 4.59 3.08 20.31
N MET A 204 5.79 3.29 19.78
CA MET A 204 7.05 2.89 20.39
C MET A 204 7.66 4.00 21.26
N GLU A 205 7.49 5.27 20.86
CA GLU A 205 7.99 6.41 21.62
C GLU A 205 7.04 7.62 21.51
N SER A 206 6.91 8.39 22.59
CA SER A 206 6.13 9.61 22.60
C SER A 206 6.81 10.75 21.81
N GLY A 207 5.99 11.63 21.24
CA GLY A 207 6.49 12.78 20.48
C GLY A 207 6.92 12.44 19.04
N ILE A 208 6.42 11.36 18.45
CA ILE A 208 6.58 11.09 17.01
C ILE A 208 5.31 11.52 16.28
N HIS A 209 5.49 12.26 15.19
CA HIS A 209 4.42 12.63 14.26
C HIS A 209 4.73 12.13 12.85
N VAL A 210 3.78 11.45 12.22
CA VAL A 210 3.94 10.91 10.86
C VAL A 210 3.00 11.65 9.91
N ILE A 211 3.56 12.24 8.86
CA ILE A 211 2.83 12.91 7.78
C ILE A 211 2.78 11.96 6.59
N SER A 212 1.58 11.60 6.11
CA SER A 212 1.42 10.66 4.99
C SER A 212 2.15 11.14 3.73
N SER A 213 2.67 10.18 2.94
CA SER A 213 3.27 10.43 1.62
C SER A 213 2.35 11.16 0.66
N LEU A 214 1.04 10.91 0.76
CA LEU A 214 0.03 11.50 -0.11
C LEU A 214 -0.15 13.01 0.10
N MET A 215 0.32 13.56 1.23
CA MET A 215 0.10 14.98 1.58
C MET A 215 0.82 15.93 0.62
N TRP A 216 1.90 15.48 -0.03
CA TRP A 216 2.50 16.26 -1.10
C TRP A 216 1.50 16.44 -2.25
N ASP A 217 0.90 15.38 -2.74
CA ASP A 217 0.04 15.45 -3.94
C ASP A 217 -1.33 16.07 -3.69
N ILE A 218 -1.94 15.76 -2.54
CA ILE A 218 -3.30 16.24 -2.21
C ILE A 218 -3.31 17.60 -1.51
N GLY A 219 -2.14 18.05 -1.01
CA GLY A 219 -1.98 19.26 -0.22
C GLY A 219 -1.84 19.01 1.27
N TRP A 220 -1.09 19.88 1.94
CA TRP A 220 -0.81 19.76 3.37
C TRP A 220 -2.07 19.90 4.21
N PRO A 221 -2.21 19.10 5.28
CA PRO A 221 -3.40 19.14 6.12
C PRO A 221 -3.50 20.43 6.94
N SER A 222 -4.62 20.55 7.66
CA SER A 222 -4.72 21.52 8.75
C SER A 222 -3.69 21.22 9.84
N THR A 223 -3.15 22.26 10.46
CA THR A 223 -2.10 22.11 11.48
C THR A 223 -2.65 21.40 12.71
N PRO A 224 -1.94 20.39 13.25
CA PRO A 224 -2.31 19.72 14.48
C PRO A 224 -2.43 20.70 15.65
N LYS A 225 -3.30 20.36 16.63
CA LYS A 225 -3.45 21.13 17.88
C LYS A 225 -2.25 20.97 18.82
N VAL A 226 -1.55 19.84 18.74
CA VAL A 226 -0.34 19.61 19.53
C VAL A 226 0.75 20.58 19.07
N ALA A 227 1.44 21.20 20.02
CA ALA A 227 2.50 22.15 19.71
C ALA A 227 3.72 21.41 19.16
N LEU A 228 4.43 22.02 18.20
CA LEU A 228 5.67 21.42 17.67
C LEU A 228 6.75 21.26 18.76
N GLY A 229 6.70 22.05 19.83
CA GLY A 229 7.60 21.91 20.98
C GLY A 229 7.42 20.61 21.77
N ASP A 230 6.28 19.93 21.64
CA ASP A 230 5.97 18.64 22.28
C ASP A 230 6.33 17.44 21.39
N ILE A 231 6.75 17.70 20.15
CA ILE A 231 7.14 16.68 19.18
C ILE A 231 8.66 16.58 19.17
N LYS A 232 9.18 15.34 19.24
CA LYS A 232 10.60 15.00 19.09
C LYS A 232 10.98 14.72 17.63
N PHE A 233 10.09 14.06 16.90
CA PHE A 233 10.33 13.67 15.51
C PHE A 233 9.10 13.92 14.63
N VAL A 234 9.33 14.51 13.47
CA VAL A 234 8.37 14.51 12.36
C VAL A 234 8.94 13.64 11.24
N LEU A 235 8.16 12.66 10.80
CA LEU A 235 8.53 11.73 9.73
C LEU A 235 7.62 11.97 8.53
N HIS A 236 8.21 12.13 7.36
CA HIS A 236 7.48 12.25 6.11
C HIS A 236 8.12 11.36 5.04
N PRO A 237 7.55 10.16 4.75
CA PRO A 237 7.96 9.39 3.59
C PRO A 237 7.56 10.13 2.32
N VAL A 238 8.39 10.03 1.30
CA VAL A 238 8.18 10.67 0.00
C VAL A 238 8.16 9.59 -1.06
N ASN A 239 7.05 9.50 -1.78
CA ASN A 239 6.93 8.64 -2.95
C ASN A 239 7.46 9.43 -4.16
N LEU A 240 8.54 8.96 -4.75
CA LEU A 240 9.28 9.60 -5.83
C LEU A 240 8.97 8.83 -7.13
N ASP A 241 8.37 9.53 -8.09
CA ASP A 241 8.01 9.01 -9.41
C ASP A 241 7.17 7.71 -9.35
N GLU A 242 6.31 7.58 -8.34
CA GLU A 242 5.41 6.44 -8.10
C GLU A 242 6.11 5.06 -8.02
N SER A 243 7.43 5.05 -7.90
CA SER A 243 8.25 3.84 -8.04
C SER A 243 9.36 3.73 -7.01
N HIS A 244 9.61 4.81 -6.27
CA HIS A 244 10.73 4.87 -5.35
C HIS A 244 10.39 5.60 -4.04
N TRP A 245 11.12 5.29 -2.98
CA TRP A 245 10.87 5.82 -1.63
C TRP A 245 12.07 6.57 -1.08
N GLY A 246 11.82 7.83 -0.68
CA GLY A 246 12.68 8.61 0.21
C GLY A 246 11.98 8.92 1.53
N ILE A 247 12.69 9.50 2.49
CA ILE A 247 12.11 9.98 3.74
C ILE A 247 12.80 11.24 4.25
N ILE A 248 11.98 12.19 4.70
CA ILE A 248 12.43 13.37 5.45
C ILE A 248 12.19 13.08 6.94
N ILE A 249 13.27 13.09 7.71
CA ILE A 249 13.25 12.91 9.17
C ILE A 249 13.63 14.24 9.79
N ILE A 250 12.72 14.86 10.54
CA ILE A 250 12.99 16.11 11.25
C ILE A 250 13.07 15.82 12.74
N ARG A 251 14.24 16.05 13.34
CA ARG A 251 14.44 15.98 14.78
C ARG A 251 14.26 17.38 15.37
N LEU A 252 13.39 17.47 16.37
CA LEU A 252 13.04 18.69 17.06
C LEU A 252 13.67 18.71 18.46
N GLN A 253 14.27 19.84 18.81
CA GLN A 253 14.88 20.08 20.11
C GLN A 253 14.38 21.41 20.66
N ASN A 254 13.55 21.35 21.70
CA ASN A 254 13.05 22.52 22.38
C ASN A 254 14.08 23.01 23.40
N ALA A 255 14.63 24.21 23.18
CA ALA A 255 15.59 24.87 24.08
C ALA A 255 14.96 26.11 24.75
N GLY A 256 13.65 26.09 25.02
CA GLY A 256 12.91 27.19 25.64
C GLY A 256 12.54 28.25 24.61
N ALA A 257 13.42 29.25 24.43
CA ALA A 257 13.16 30.36 23.50
C ALA A 257 13.32 29.98 22.01
N VAL A 258 13.95 28.84 21.72
CA VAL A 258 14.22 28.38 20.35
C VAL A 258 13.85 26.92 20.20
N LEU A 259 13.03 26.61 19.19
CA LEU A 259 12.81 25.25 18.70
C LEU A 259 13.75 25.00 17.53
N ARG A 260 14.74 24.11 17.71
CA ARG A 260 15.68 23.72 16.65
C ARG A 260 15.14 22.52 15.90
N ALA A 261 15.10 22.62 14.58
CA ALA A 261 14.72 21.54 13.67
C ALA A 261 15.92 21.09 12.84
N GLN A 262 16.51 19.95 13.18
CA GLN A 262 17.51 19.30 12.34
C GLN A 262 16.80 18.41 11.32
N VAL A 263 17.03 18.68 10.04
CA VAL A 263 16.41 17.97 8.93
C VAL A 263 17.40 16.96 8.37
N TYR A 264 16.96 15.73 8.20
CA TYR A 264 17.68 14.65 7.53
C TYR A 264 16.86 14.20 6.32
N MET A 265 17.54 14.02 5.18
CA MET A 265 16.95 13.44 3.98
C MET A 265 17.65 12.15 3.65
N TYR A 266 16.88 11.09 3.46
CA TYR A 266 17.40 9.77 3.15
C TYR A 266 16.71 9.20 1.93
N GLU A 267 17.52 8.73 1.00
CA GLU A 267 17.14 8.12 -0.26
C GLU A 267 18.10 6.92 -0.48
N PRO A 268 17.62 5.66 -0.37
CA PRO A 268 18.49 4.47 -0.34
C PRO A 268 19.30 4.14 -1.62
N LEU A 269 19.00 4.74 -2.76
CA LEU A 269 19.71 4.59 -4.05
C LEU A 269 20.77 5.66 -4.29
N ILE A 270 20.71 6.79 -3.59
CA ILE A 270 21.59 7.95 -3.80
C ILE A 270 21.57 8.41 -5.26
N ASN A 271 20.37 8.56 -5.81
CA ASN A 271 20.17 9.06 -7.16
C ASN A 271 19.91 10.57 -7.13
N GLU A 272 20.69 11.32 -7.91
CA GLU A 272 20.57 12.79 -7.96
C GLU A 272 19.17 13.26 -8.40
N CYS A 273 18.50 12.56 -9.32
CA CYS A 273 17.14 12.90 -9.74
C CYS A 273 16.15 12.83 -8.57
N TYR A 274 16.29 11.81 -7.72
CA TYR A 274 15.46 11.63 -6.53
C TYR A 274 15.79 12.66 -5.45
N HIS A 275 17.04 13.12 -5.36
CA HIS A 275 17.42 14.20 -4.44
C HIS A 275 16.73 15.53 -4.78
N ASP A 276 16.57 15.85 -6.06
CA ASP A 276 15.87 17.05 -6.50
C ASP A 276 14.36 16.97 -6.20
N GLY A 277 13.74 15.79 -6.40
CA GLY A 277 12.37 15.54 -5.98
C GLY A 277 12.16 15.75 -4.47
N MET A 278 13.04 15.17 -3.65
CA MET A 278 13.04 15.35 -2.19
C MET A 278 13.19 16.82 -1.77
N ARG A 279 14.08 17.57 -2.43
CA ARG A 279 14.26 19.01 -2.19
C ARG A 279 13.00 19.79 -2.54
N THR A 280 12.36 19.45 -3.64
CA THR A 280 11.10 20.08 -4.09
C THR A 280 9.99 19.86 -3.06
N VAL A 281 9.86 18.66 -2.50
CA VAL A 281 8.87 18.37 -1.44
C VAL A 281 9.15 19.18 -0.17
N TRP A 282 10.42 19.35 0.17
CA TRP A 282 10.83 20.12 1.35
C TRP A 282 10.59 21.63 1.20
N GLU A 283 11.07 22.22 0.11
CA GLU A 283 11.08 23.67 -0.13
C GLU A 283 9.74 24.19 -0.69
N GLY A 284 9.08 23.35 -1.49
CA GLY A 284 7.89 23.73 -2.24
C GLY A 284 8.20 24.23 -3.65
N ILE A 285 7.15 24.54 -4.40
CA ILE A 285 7.23 25.12 -5.74
C ILE A 285 6.90 26.62 -5.62
N PRO A 286 7.83 27.53 -5.94
CA PRO A 286 7.56 28.96 -5.91
C PRO A 286 6.40 29.37 -6.82
N LYS A 287 5.67 30.42 -6.46
CA LYS A 287 4.70 31.05 -7.36
C LYS A 287 5.48 31.79 -8.46
N VAL A 288 5.35 31.34 -9.71
CA VAL A 288 5.81 32.08 -10.89
C VAL A 288 4.57 32.67 -11.58
N LYS A 289 4.72 33.82 -12.27
CA LYS A 289 3.58 34.48 -12.95
C LYS A 289 2.82 33.47 -13.81
N ASN A 290 1.51 33.35 -13.56
CA ASN A 290 0.54 32.46 -14.22
C ASN A 290 0.53 30.98 -13.80
N GLU A 291 1.36 30.57 -12.83
CA GLU A 291 1.31 29.22 -12.25
C GLU A 291 1.09 29.27 -10.73
N GLY A 292 0.23 28.38 -10.23
CA GLY A 292 0.02 28.21 -8.80
C GLY A 292 1.24 27.56 -8.16
N GLY A 293 1.89 28.25 -7.23
CA GLY A 293 2.94 27.67 -6.39
C GLY A 293 2.37 26.66 -5.39
N LYS A 294 3.24 25.79 -4.88
CA LYS A 294 2.92 24.70 -3.95
C LYS A 294 3.72 24.87 -2.67
N GLU A 295 3.05 24.95 -1.51
CA GLU A 295 3.73 25.00 -0.21
C GLU A 295 4.60 23.74 -0.05
N GLY A 296 5.82 23.86 0.47
CA GLY A 296 6.67 22.72 0.84
C GLY A 296 6.46 22.31 2.30
N LEU A 297 7.02 21.16 2.68
CA LEU A 297 6.95 20.67 4.06
C LEU A 297 7.53 21.70 5.05
N GLN A 298 8.57 22.44 4.67
CA GLN A 298 9.12 23.52 5.50
C GLN A 298 8.08 24.64 5.75
N GLY A 299 7.29 25.01 4.73
CA GLY A 299 6.21 25.98 4.85
C GLY A 299 5.11 25.50 5.80
N TYR A 300 4.68 24.24 5.62
CA TYR A 300 3.72 23.60 6.52
C TYR A 300 4.20 23.60 7.97
N MET A 301 5.46 23.28 8.22
CA MET A 301 6.05 23.31 9.56
C MET A 301 6.08 24.72 10.17
N LYS A 302 6.40 25.76 9.38
CA LYS A 302 6.35 27.16 9.85
C LYS A 302 4.93 27.55 10.25
N ARG A 303 3.93 27.15 9.46
CA ARG A 303 2.51 27.39 9.72
C ARG A 303 2.04 26.64 10.98
N TRP A 304 2.44 25.39 11.14
CA TRP A 304 2.16 24.61 12.36
C TRP A 304 2.84 25.19 13.60
N HIS A 305 4.04 25.76 13.48
CA HIS A 305 4.71 26.42 14.59
C HIS A 305 4.01 27.72 15.02
N ALA A 306 3.58 28.53 14.06
CA ALA A 306 3.09 29.89 14.31
C ALA A 306 1.81 29.94 15.17
N ALA A 307 0.91 28.96 15.03
CA ALA A 307 -0.37 28.99 15.75
C ALA A 307 -0.26 28.64 17.25
N PRO A 308 0.51 27.60 17.67
CA PRO A 308 0.58 27.19 19.08
C PRO A 308 1.72 27.83 19.88
N MET A 309 2.74 28.40 19.23
CA MET A 309 3.96 28.90 19.90
C MET A 309 4.47 30.23 19.30
N PRO A 310 3.71 31.34 19.39
CA PRO A 310 4.10 32.59 18.74
C PRO A 310 5.41 33.20 19.29
N ASP A 311 5.74 32.96 20.57
CA ASP A 311 6.90 33.55 21.25
C ASP A 311 8.19 32.71 21.15
N VAL A 312 8.11 31.50 20.57
CA VAL A 312 9.27 30.62 20.38
C VAL A 312 9.82 30.84 18.97
N LYS A 313 11.13 30.88 18.79
CA LYS A 313 11.71 30.96 17.43
C LYS A 313 11.92 29.56 16.85
N LEU A 314 11.31 29.26 15.69
CA LEU A 314 11.64 28.06 14.91
C LEU A 314 12.91 28.29 14.08
N LEU A 315 13.92 27.44 14.28
CA LEU A 315 15.17 27.48 13.53
C LEU A 315 15.41 26.14 12.81
N PHE A 316 15.34 26.15 11.48
CA PHE A 316 15.79 25.03 10.66
C PHE A 316 17.30 25.03 10.53
N GLN A 317 17.94 23.91 10.86
CA GLN A 317 19.35 23.69 10.58
C GLN A 317 19.55 23.28 9.11
N LYS A 318 20.81 23.35 8.64
CA LYS A 318 21.17 22.86 7.30
C LYS A 318 20.75 21.40 7.15
N VAL A 319 20.09 21.10 6.04
CA VAL A 319 19.68 19.73 5.67
C VAL A 319 20.91 18.84 5.62
N LYS A 320 20.81 17.66 6.26
CA LYS A 320 21.81 16.60 6.21
C LYS A 320 21.32 15.48 5.31
N TRP A 321 22.07 15.19 4.26
CA TRP A 321 21.82 14.02 3.42
C TRP A 321 22.42 12.79 4.07
N LEU A 322 21.63 11.72 4.11
CA LEU A 322 22.03 10.41 4.59
C LEU A 322 22.30 9.54 3.37
N PHE A 323 23.54 9.05 3.27
CA PHE A 323 24.02 8.22 2.16
C PHE A 323 24.10 6.74 2.52
N THR A 324 23.66 6.41 3.73
CA THR A 324 23.74 5.09 4.33
C THR A 324 22.47 4.84 5.15
N PRO A 325 22.01 3.57 5.22
CA PRO A 325 22.48 2.44 4.41
C PRO A 325 22.04 2.54 2.94
N GLN A 326 22.74 1.89 2.01
CA GLN A 326 22.28 1.77 0.61
C GLN A 326 21.43 0.52 0.43
N GLN A 327 20.48 0.56 -0.51
CA GLN A 327 19.68 -0.62 -0.80
C GLN A 327 20.46 -1.68 -1.59
N PRO A 328 20.36 -2.97 -1.20
CA PRO A 328 21.09 -4.06 -1.87
C PRO A 328 20.38 -4.62 -3.11
N ASP A 329 19.20 -4.08 -3.46
CA ASP A 329 18.34 -4.55 -4.54
C ASP A 329 17.51 -3.39 -5.13
N SER A 330 16.63 -3.68 -6.09
CA SER A 330 15.77 -2.70 -6.78
C SER A 330 14.36 -2.55 -6.18
N ALA A 331 14.10 -3.08 -4.98
CA ALA A 331 12.74 -3.24 -4.46
C ALA A 331 12.57 -2.92 -2.97
N SER A 332 13.66 -2.57 -2.26
CA SER A 332 13.67 -2.47 -0.80
C SER A 332 13.73 -1.04 -0.26
N CYS A 333 13.58 -0.03 -1.12
CA CYS A 333 13.60 1.38 -0.71
C CYS A 333 12.58 1.68 0.39
N GLY A 334 11.35 1.18 0.24
CA GLY A 334 10.28 1.32 1.24
C GLY A 334 10.62 0.65 2.59
N VAL A 335 11.32 -0.49 2.57
CA VAL A 335 11.76 -1.19 3.79
C VAL A 335 12.84 -0.38 4.51
N LEU A 336 13.76 0.18 3.73
CA LEU A 336 14.93 0.90 4.24
C LEU A 336 14.56 2.27 4.80
N ILE A 337 13.62 3.00 4.20
CA ILE A 337 13.16 4.26 4.81
C ILE A 337 12.48 4.05 6.16
N VAL A 338 11.76 2.93 6.35
CA VAL A 338 11.14 2.55 7.62
C VAL A 338 12.21 2.16 8.64
N ALA A 339 13.19 1.35 8.22
CA ALA A 339 14.33 0.97 9.06
C ALA A 339 15.14 2.20 9.52
N GLN A 340 15.40 3.13 8.61
CA GLN A 340 16.17 4.33 8.93
C GLN A 340 15.41 5.26 9.87
N ALA A 341 14.10 5.44 9.68
CA ALA A 341 13.26 6.15 10.64
C ALA A 341 13.34 5.52 12.04
N HIS A 342 13.20 4.19 12.12
CA HIS A 342 13.31 3.45 13.37
C HIS A 342 14.67 3.66 14.04
N ASN A 343 15.77 3.63 13.29
CA ASN A 343 17.12 3.83 13.83
C ASN A 343 17.36 5.24 14.38
N TYR A 344 16.79 6.26 13.73
CA TYR A 344 16.85 7.64 14.21
C TYR A 344 16.03 7.87 15.48
N ILE A 345 14.85 7.28 15.55
CA ILE A 345 13.99 7.34 16.73
C ILE A 345 14.66 6.66 17.92
N THR A 346 15.13 5.43 17.72
CA THR A 346 15.74 4.62 18.79
C THR A 346 17.17 5.02 19.16
N GLY A 347 17.78 5.94 18.39
CA GLY A 347 19.17 6.36 18.60
C GLY A 347 20.19 5.28 18.27
N ASN A 348 19.84 4.27 17.47
CA ASN A 348 20.75 3.20 17.07
C ASN A 348 21.71 3.70 15.98
N LEU A 349 22.84 4.28 16.40
CA LEU A 349 23.84 4.87 15.50
C LEU A 349 24.50 3.83 14.59
N GLU A 350 24.77 2.62 15.09
CA GLU A 350 25.41 1.55 14.32
C GLU A 350 24.57 1.21 13.07
N GLN A 351 23.27 1.06 13.24
CA GLN A 351 22.36 0.69 12.16
C GLN A 351 22.03 1.86 11.20
N GLN A 352 22.43 3.09 11.52
CA GLN A 352 22.27 4.23 10.60
C GLN A 352 23.29 4.20 9.47
N ASP A 353 24.45 3.56 9.68
CA ASP A 353 25.58 3.61 8.75
C ASP A 353 26.04 2.22 8.23
N TYR A 354 25.45 1.12 8.72
CA TYR A 354 25.90 -0.22 8.37
C TYR A 354 25.51 -0.67 6.95
N THR A 355 26.23 -1.64 6.39
CA THR A 355 25.92 -2.23 5.08
C THR A 355 24.79 -3.25 5.19
N VAL A 356 23.66 -2.95 4.57
CA VAL A 356 22.47 -3.84 4.56
C VAL A 356 22.68 -5.01 3.60
N SER A 357 22.52 -6.23 4.11
CA SER A 357 22.54 -7.46 3.32
C SER A 357 21.16 -7.85 2.78
N LYS A 358 21.11 -8.81 1.84
CA LYS A 358 19.84 -9.40 1.39
C LYS A 358 19.09 -10.14 2.51
N ASN A 359 19.81 -10.73 3.47
CA ASN A 359 19.18 -11.40 4.62
C ASN A 359 18.56 -10.39 5.58
N ASP A 360 19.21 -9.24 5.77
CA ASP A 360 18.66 -8.13 6.56
C ASP A 360 17.32 -7.67 6.01
N VAL A 361 17.24 -7.43 4.70
CA VAL A 361 15.99 -7.08 4.03
C VAL A 361 14.90 -8.13 4.26
N LYS A 362 15.23 -9.43 4.16
CA LYS A 362 14.27 -10.51 4.42
C LYS A 362 13.73 -10.46 5.84
N VAL A 363 14.62 -10.26 6.83
CA VAL A 363 14.24 -10.18 8.24
C VAL A 363 13.44 -8.91 8.52
N MET A 364 13.83 -7.75 7.98
CA MET A 364 13.05 -6.52 8.09
C MET A 364 11.63 -6.70 7.54
N ARG A 365 11.48 -7.32 6.35
CA ARG A 365 10.16 -7.63 5.76
C ARG A 365 9.33 -8.58 6.62
N LEU A 366 9.94 -9.65 7.16
CA LEU A 366 9.27 -10.56 8.07
C LEU A 366 8.77 -9.84 9.32
N ARG A 367 9.60 -8.94 9.88
CA ARG A 367 9.23 -8.15 11.07
C ARG A 367 8.11 -7.17 10.77
N MET A 368 8.15 -6.48 9.62
CA MET A 368 7.06 -5.63 9.14
C MET A 368 5.75 -6.41 9.01
N LEU A 369 5.78 -7.58 8.37
CA LEU A 369 4.62 -8.48 8.27
C LEU A 369 4.09 -8.86 9.65
N TRP A 370 4.98 -9.24 10.56
CA TRP A 370 4.60 -9.64 11.90
C TRP A 370 3.96 -8.49 12.68
N VAL A 371 4.54 -7.29 12.67
CA VAL A 371 3.92 -6.15 13.39
C VAL A 371 2.57 -5.77 12.80
N ILE A 372 2.39 -5.89 11.48
CA ILE A 372 1.08 -5.66 10.85
C ILE A 372 0.06 -6.71 11.27
N THR A 373 0.46 -7.97 11.41
CA THR A 373 -0.48 -9.09 11.65
C THR A 373 -0.73 -9.42 13.12
N HIS A 374 0.25 -9.14 14.00
CA HIS A 374 0.28 -9.58 15.40
C HIS A 374 0.54 -8.45 16.39
N TYR A 375 1.12 -7.32 15.94
CA TYR A 375 1.26 -6.11 16.76
C TYR A 375 0.23 -5.02 16.36
N SER A 376 -0.92 -5.44 15.88
CA SER A 376 -2.02 -4.57 15.44
C SER A 376 -3.36 -5.05 16.02
N LYS A 377 -4.40 -4.26 15.79
CA LYS A 377 -5.78 -4.62 16.08
C LYS A 377 -6.47 -5.01 14.78
N GLU A 378 -7.14 -6.15 14.76
CA GLU A 378 -7.98 -6.54 13.63
C GLU A 378 -9.35 -5.85 13.74
N ARG A 379 -9.79 -5.17 12.69
CA ARG A 379 -11.12 -4.57 12.67
C ARG A 379 -12.16 -5.67 12.52
N ALA A 380 -13.18 -5.65 13.39
CA ALA A 380 -14.31 -6.55 13.28
C ALA A 380 -15.00 -6.38 11.92
N ILE A 381 -15.33 -7.51 11.30
CA ILE A 381 -16.08 -7.54 10.05
C ILE A 381 -17.43 -6.85 10.24
N SER A 382 -17.84 -6.03 9.27
CA SER A 382 -19.14 -5.38 9.33
C SER A 382 -20.27 -6.44 9.44
N LYS A 383 -21.36 -6.12 10.15
CA LYS A 383 -22.51 -7.04 10.23
C LYS A 383 -23.02 -7.44 8.84
N SER A 384 -23.01 -6.51 7.89
CA SER A 384 -23.46 -6.74 6.51
C SER A 384 -22.57 -7.75 5.76
N ASP A 385 -21.24 -7.64 5.89
CA ASP A 385 -20.30 -8.57 5.27
C ASP A 385 -20.35 -9.94 5.94
N ALA A 386 -20.56 -9.99 7.26
CA ALA A 386 -20.72 -11.23 7.99
C ALA A 386 -21.95 -12.02 7.52
N VAL A 387 -23.10 -11.35 7.35
CA VAL A 387 -24.32 -11.95 6.80
C VAL A 387 -24.09 -12.45 5.38
N THR A 388 -23.51 -11.61 4.52
CA THR A 388 -23.21 -11.99 3.12
C THR A 388 -22.28 -13.20 3.05
N THR A 389 -21.24 -13.24 3.89
CA THR A 389 -20.31 -14.37 3.97
C THR A 389 -21.03 -15.65 4.39
N SER A 390 -21.91 -15.57 5.40
CA SER A 390 -22.69 -16.72 5.86
C SER A 390 -23.57 -17.30 4.75
N VAL A 391 -24.27 -16.44 4.00
CA VAL A 391 -25.10 -16.84 2.85
C VAL A 391 -24.27 -17.52 1.77
N ILE A 392 -23.10 -16.98 1.44
CA ILE A 392 -22.20 -17.56 0.43
C ILE A 392 -21.70 -18.94 0.91
N LEU A 393 -21.23 -19.06 2.15
CA LEU A 393 -20.74 -20.32 2.69
C LEU A 393 -21.83 -21.40 2.74
N GLN A 394 -23.08 -21.03 3.01
CA GLN A 394 -24.21 -21.96 2.91
C GLN A 394 -24.45 -22.45 1.49
N LYS A 395 -24.33 -21.56 0.49
CA LYS A 395 -24.46 -21.92 -0.93
C LYS A 395 -23.32 -22.84 -1.42
N LEU A 396 -22.10 -22.68 -0.88
CA LEU A 396 -20.92 -23.48 -1.23
C LEU A 396 -20.87 -24.86 -0.54
N LYS A 397 -21.70 -25.11 0.46
CA LYS A 397 -21.84 -26.41 1.12
C LYS A 397 -22.82 -27.35 0.40
N LYS A 398 -23.51 -26.86 -0.64
CA LYS A 398 -24.26 -27.64 -1.61
C LYS A 398 -23.38 -27.89 -2.82
#